data_AF-A0A7J8GSA2-F1
#
_entry.id   AF-A0A7J8GSA2-F1
#
_cell.length_a   1.000
_cell.length_b   1.000
_cell.length_c   1.000
_cell.angle_alpha   90.00
_cell.angle_beta   90.00
_cell.angle_gamma   90.00
#
_symmetry.space_group_name_H-M   'P 1'
#
loop_
_entity.id
_entity.type
_entity.pdbx_description
1 polymer ?
#
loop_
_entity_poly.entity_id
_entity_poly.type
_entity_poly.pdbx_seq_one_letter_code
_entity_poly.pdbx_strand_id
1 'polypeptide(L)'
;MQFLQHLLELKNWAESGSLKTDLSHFENSFSTVSDSVFQLLEGLITFYREPKFPFSSFWTEAVGTLARLISGGNLSNHILKKCSKKLEEFEKTLLQVILKDQHINRFQVQHYVSQSLVTLGSCSLLRKSIIPLLLSEVNSFIGDLDAINQVQTSYDVTRYENIFSLFWVLEQLLQKENEEGSTSGSSSLRTF
;
A
#
# COMPACT_ATOMS: atom_id res chain seq x y z
N MET A 1 7.98 23.02 -10.94
CA MET A 1 8.76 22.11 -10.07
C MET A 1 8.34 22.18 -8.59
N GLN A 2 7.06 22.46 -8.27
CA GLN A 2 6.61 22.56 -6.86
C GLN A 2 6.43 21.19 -6.19
N PHE A 3 5.96 20.18 -6.93
CA PHE A 3 5.77 18.83 -6.42
C PHE A 3 7.05 18.18 -5.87
N LEU A 4 8.18 18.30 -6.59
CA LEU A 4 9.46 17.74 -6.14
C LEU A 4 9.99 18.44 -4.89
N GLN A 5 9.78 19.75 -4.79
CA GLN A 5 10.18 20.52 -3.61
C GLN A 5 9.36 20.12 -2.38
N HIS A 6 8.04 20.01 -2.53
CA HIS A 6 7.17 19.53 -1.46
C HIS A 6 7.50 18.07 -1.07
N LEU A 7 7.87 17.22 -2.02
CA LEU A 7 8.25 15.83 -1.76
C LEU A 7 9.58 15.71 -1.01
N LEU A 8 10.55 16.58 -1.30
CA LEU A 8 11.81 16.66 -0.55
C LEU A 8 11.60 17.18 0.87
N GLU A 9 10.75 18.18 1.06
CA GLU A 9 10.37 18.69 2.38
C GLU A 9 9.67 17.59 3.20
N LEU A 10 8.75 16.85 2.58
CA LEU A 10 8.04 15.72 3.16
C LEU A 10 8.97 14.59 3.62
N LYS A 11 9.98 14.24 2.81
CA LYS A 11 10.99 13.24 3.14
C LYS A 11 11.78 13.64 4.40
N ASN A 12 12.28 14.87 4.43
CA ASN A 12 13.08 15.38 5.56
C ASN A 12 12.27 15.35 6.87
N TRP A 13 10.96 15.61 6.80
CA TRP A 13 10.10 15.56 7.98
C TRP A 13 9.89 14.14 8.50
N ALA A 14 9.69 13.18 7.59
CA ALA A 14 9.55 11.77 7.94
C ALA A 14 10.81 11.19 8.61
N GLU A 15 12.01 11.67 8.24
CA GLU A 15 13.29 11.21 8.81
C GLU A 15 13.61 11.84 10.17
N SER A 16 13.14 13.06 10.44
CA SER A 16 13.57 13.82 11.63
C SER A 16 13.01 13.35 12.97
N GLY A 17 11.98 12.49 13.00
CA GLY A 17 11.35 12.02 14.25
C GLY A 17 10.78 13.11 15.18
N SER A 18 10.85 14.39 14.78
CA SER A 18 10.53 15.59 15.59
C SER A 18 9.04 15.81 15.84
N LEU A 19 8.20 14.87 15.40
CA LEU A 19 6.74 14.97 15.35
C LEU A 19 6.05 14.94 16.73
N LYS A 20 6.80 15.08 17.84
CA LYS A 20 6.30 14.79 19.19
C LYS A 20 6.06 16.01 20.08
N THR A 21 6.52 17.22 19.75
CA THR A 21 6.54 18.30 20.76
C THR A 21 5.90 19.64 20.45
N ASP A 22 5.36 19.93 19.27
CA ASP A 22 4.53 21.16 19.14
C ASP A 22 3.63 21.12 17.90
N LEU A 23 2.40 20.58 18.02
CA LEU A 23 1.46 20.49 16.88
C LEU A 23 0.30 21.50 16.97
N SER A 24 0.11 22.21 18.09
CA SER A 24 -0.99 23.18 18.23
C SER A 24 -0.81 24.44 17.38
N HIS A 25 0.41 24.75 16.95
CA HIS A 25 0.72 25.92 16.11
C HIS A 25 0.67 25.66 14.59
N PHE A 26 0.38 24.43 14.14
CA PHE A 26 0.67 23.98 12.76
C PHE A 26 -0.55 23.49 11.96
N GLU A 27 -1.78 23.91 12.30
CA GLU A 27 -3.00 23.50 11.57
C GLU A 27 -2.91 23.75 10.05
N ASN A 28 -2.35 24.89 9.65
CA ASN A 28 -2.09 25.22 8.24
C ASN A 28 -1.09 24.25 7.59
N SER A 29 -0.06 23.81 8.31
CA SER A 29 0.95 22.87 7.80
C SER A 29 0.40 21.45 7.66
N PHE A 30 -0.52 21.01 8.53
CA PHE A 30 -1.20 19.72 8.32
C PHE A 30 -2.07 19.71 7.06
N SER A 31 -2.72 20.83 6.73
CA SER A 31 -3.47 20.96 5.49
C SER A 31 -2.54 20.84 4.27
N THR A 32 -1.44 21.61 4.24
CA THR A 32 -0.46 21.58 3.13
C THR A 32 0.16 20.19 2.96
N VAL A 33 0.48 19.49 4.06
CA VAL A 33 0.98 18.11 4.00
C VAL A 33 -0.07 17.18 3.43
N SER A 34 -1.30 17.26 3.91
CA SER A 34 -2.39 16.40 3.41
C SER A 34 -2.69 16.66 1.93
N ASP A 35 -2.60 17.91 1.46
CA ASP A 35 -2.69 18.26 0.03
C ASP A 35 -1.54 17.65 -0.77
N SER A 36 -0.31 17.71 -0.24
CA SER A 36 0.87 17.14 -0.89
C SER A 36 0.77 15.61 -0.99
N VAL A 37 0.28 14.96 0.06
CA VAL A 37 0.00 13.51 0.07
C VAL A 37 -1.10 13.16 -0.93
N PHE A 38 -2.16 13.96 -1.03
CA PHE A 38 -3.21 13.76 -2.02
C PHE A 38 -2.66 13.83 -3.45
N GLN A 39 -1.84 14.85 -3.76
CA GLN A 39 -1.20 14.98 -5.08
C GLN A 39 -0.21 13.83 -5.36
N LEU A 40 0.51 13.37 -4.34
CA LEU A 40 1.38 12.20 -4.46
C LEU A 40 0.57 10.95 -4.83
N LEU A 41 -0.58 10.73 -4.19
CA LEU A 41 -1.47 9.62 -4.52
C LEU A 41 -2.01 9.71 -5.95
N GLU A 42 -2.41 10.89 -6.42
CA GLU A 42 -2.82 11.11 -7.83
C GLU A 42 -1.70 10.73 -8.81
N GLY A 43 -0.47 11.15 -8.52
CA GLY A 43 0.70 10.82 -9.32
C GLY A 43 0.99 9.32 -9.34
N LEU A 44 0.90 8.67 -8.17
CA LEU A 44 1.08 7.23 -8.02
C LEU A 44 0.00 6.45 -8.79
N ILE A 45 -1.28 6.76 -8.60
CA ILE A 45 -2.39 6.11 -9.31
C ILE A 45 -2.21 6.26 -10.82
N THR A 46 -1.90 7.46 -11.28
CA THR A 46 -1.66 7.73 -12.71
C THR A 46 -0.51 6.87 -13.24
N PHE A 47 0.60 6.78 -12.50
CA PHE A 47 1.74 5.97 -12.90
C PHE A 47 1.43 4.47 -12.92
N TYR A 48 0.79 3.95 -11.87
CA TYR A 48 0.54 2.53 -11.75
C TYR A 48 -0.55 2.01 -12.69
N ARG A 49 -1.47 2.86 -13.17
CA ARG A 49 -2.43 2.44 -14.21
C ARG A 49 -1.75 1.99 -15.51
N GLU A 50 -0.61 2.60 -15.85
CA GLU A 50 0.18 2.26 -17.03
C GLU A 50 1.67 2.36 -16.68
N PRO A 51 2.22 1.37 -15.93
CA PRO A 51 3.57 1.45 -15.42
C PRO A 51 4.55 1.40 -16.60
N LYS A 52 5.39 2.43 -16.71
CA LYS A 52 6.42 2.52 -17.76
C LYS A 52 7.73 1.92 -17.26
N PHE A 53 8.39 1.17 -18.13
CA PHE A 53 9.73 0.62 -17.88
C PHE A 53 10.84 1.51 -18.44
N PRO A 54 12.01 1.55 -17.79
CA PRO A 54 12.38 0.83 -16.57
C PRO A 54 11.72 1.42 -15.31
N PHE A 55 11.45 0.55 -14.32
CA PHE A 55 10.83 0.97 -13.07
C PHE A 55 11.81 1.82 -12.26
N SER A 56 11.47 3.09 -12.02
CA SER A 56 12.32 3.99 -11.24
C SER A 56 12.17 3.73 -9.74
N SER A 57 13.30 3.71 -9.01
CA SER A 57 13.32 3.65 -7.55
C SER A 57 12.59 4.81 -6.88
N PHE A 58 12.38 5.92 -7.61
CA PHE A 58 11.56 7.05 -7.18
C PHE A 58 10.15 6.62 -6.74
N TRP A 59 9.50 5.73 -7.51
CA TRP A 59 8.13 5.31 -7.21
C TRP A 59 8.07 4.40 -6.00
N THR A 60 9.06 3.53 -5.82
CA THR A 60 9.20 2.71 -4.61
C THR A 60 9.41 3.58 -3.38
N GLU A 61 10.28 4.60 -3.47
CA GLU A 61 10.53 5.54 -2.37
C GLU A 61 9.29 6.40 -2.06
N ALA A 62 8.53 6.81 -3.08
CA ALA A 62 7.27 7.52 -2.91
C ALA A 62 6.25 6.71 -2.11
N VAL A 63 6.09 5.42 -2.44
CA VAL A 63 5.22 4.50 -1.69
C VAL A 63 5.73 4.29 -0.27
N GLY A 64 7.04 4.11 -0.08
CA GLY A 64 7.65 4.00 1.24
C GLY A 64 7.43 5.24 2.11
N THR A 65 7.57 6.43 1.52
CA THR A 65 7.31 7.71 2.20
C THR A 65 5.85 7.83 2.61
N LEU A 66 4.92 7.46 1.73
CA LEU A 66 3.49 7.44 2.03
C LEU A 66 3.17 6.52 3.22
N ALA A 67 3.71 5.29 3.22
CA ALA A 67 3.51 4.34 4.32
C ALA A 67 4.05 4.87 5.67
N ARG A 68 5.23 5.53 5.67
CA ARG A 68 5.81 6.15 6.87
C ARG A 68 4.96 7.30 7.41
N LEU A 69 4.44 8.16 6.53
CA LEU A 69 3.60 9.29 6.93
C LEU A 69 2.28 8.83 7.56
N ILE A 70 1.66 7.80 7.00
CA ILE A 70 0.41 7.26 7.52
C ILE A 70 0.65 6.47 8.81
N SER A 71 1.84 5.89 8.99
CA SER A 71 2.25 5.31 10.28
C SER A 71 2.56 6.37 11.35
N GLY A 72 2.76 7.64 10.94
CA GLY A 72 3.20 8.74 11.79
C GLY A 72 2.07 9.41 12.58
N GLY A 73 1.70 8.82 13.73
CA GLY A 73 1.00 9.50 14.84
C GLY A 73 -0.06 10.54 14.45
N ASN A 74 0.02 11.76 14.98
CA ASN A 74 -1.00 12.80 14.82
C ASN A 74 -1.24 13.22 13.36
N LEU A 75 -0.21 13.16 12.52
CA LEU A 75 -0.31 13.50 11.09
C LEU A 75 -1.19 12.48 10.33
N SER A 76 -1.15 11.21 10.74
CA SER A 76 -1.96 10.15 10.12
C SER A 76 -3.45 10.47 10.13
N ASN A 77 -3.99 11.04 11.20
CA ASN A 77 -5.41 11.37 11.32
C ASN A 77 -5.85 12.44 10.32
N HIS A 78 -5.03 13.48 10.13
CA HIS A 78 -5.31 14.54 9.15
C HIS A 78 -5.23 14.00 7.72
N ILE A 79 -4.20 13.21 7.42
CA ILE A 79 -4.03 12.56 6.12
C ILE A 79 -5.21 11.63 5.84
N LEU A 80 -5.57 10.73 6.76
CA LEU A 80 -6.65 9.77 6.56
C LEU A 80 -8.01 10.46 6.39
N LYS A 81 -8.27 11.54 7.15
CA LYS A 81 -9.50 12.33 6.99
C LYS A 81 -9.65 12.88 5.57
N LYS A 82 -8.56 13.35 4.96
CA LYS A 82 -8.59 13.95 3.61
C LYS A 82 -8.42 12.93 2.48
N CYS A 83 -7.56 11.93 2.67
CA CYS A 83 -7.03 11.07 1.61
C CYS A 83 -7.58 9.64 1.64
N SER A 84 -8.42 9.24 2.61
CA SER A 84 -8.93 7.86 2.75
C SER A 84 -9.45 7.25 1.45
N LYS A 85 -10.38 7.94 0.76
CA LYS A 85 -10.92 7.45 -0.53
C LYS A 85 -9.85 7.29 -1.60
N LYS A 86 -8.86 8.19 -1.61
CA LYS A 86 -7.78 8.19 -2.59
C LYS A 86 -6.75 7.10 -2.28
N LEU A 87 -6.52 6.80 -1.00
CA LEU A 87 -5.74 5.65 -0.55
C LEU A 87 -6.39 4.33 -0.97
N GLU A 88 -7.70 4.20 -0.74
CA GLU A 88 -8.46 3.01 -1.18
C GLU A 88 -8.41 2.85 -2.71
N GLU A 89 -8.55 3.93 -3.47
CA GLU A 89 -8.39 3.91 -4.92
C GLU A 89 -6.97 3.45 -5.32
N PHE A 90 -5.95 3.90 -4.59
CA PHE A 90 -4.57 3.51 -4.84
C PHE A 90 -4.35 2.01 -4.56
N GLU A 91 -4.82 1.50 -3.42
CA GLU A 91 -4.77 0.07 -3.07
C GLU A 91 -5.44 -0.79 -4.16
N LYS A 92 -6.64 -0.39 -4.59
CA LYS A 92 -7.37 -1.04 -5.68
C LYS A 92 -6.63 -0.97 -7.00
N THR A 93 -5.97 0.16 -7.31
CA THR A 93 -5.18 0.31 -8.53
C THR A 93 -4.03 -0.69 -8.53
N LEU A 94 -3.26 -0.80 -7.43
CA LEU A 94 -2.17 -1.77 -7.32
C LEU A 94 -2.68 -3.22 -7.49
N LEU A 95 -3.78 -3.55 -6.82
CA LEU A 95 -4.40 -4.88 -6.94
C LEU A 95 -4.79 -5.20 -8.39
N GLN A 96 -5.45 -4.27 -9.07
CA GLN A 96 -5.91 -4.47 -10.44
C GLN A 96 -4.75 -4.63 -11.42
N VAL A 97 -3.65 -3.91 -11.21
CA VAL A 97 -2.44 -4.06 -12.03
C VAL A 97 -1.87 -5.46 -11.86
N ILE A 98 -1.79 -5.99 -10.64
CA ILE A 98 -1.29 -7.36 -10.42
C ILE A 98 -2.16 -8.39 -11.15
N LEU A 99 -3.48 -8.26 -11.05
CA LEU A 99 -4.45 -9.23 -11.58
C LEU A 99 -4.61 -9.19 -13.09
N LYS A 100 -4.53 -7.99 -13.71
CA LYS A 100 -4.86 -7.79 -15.12
C LYS A 100 -3.65 -7.64 -16.03
N ASP A 101 -2.43 -7.67 -15.51
CA ASP A 101 -1.25 -7.57 -16.35
C ASP A 101 -1.09 -8.81 -17.24
N GLN A 102 -1.17 -8.57 -18.55
CA GLN A 102 -0.97 -9.57 -19.60
C GLN A 102 0.26 -9.27 -20.48
N HIS A 103 1.07 -8.28 -20.10
CA HIS A 103 2.22 -7.84 -20.90
C HIS A 103 3.38 -8.83 -20.79
N ILE A 104 4.30 -8.78 -21.77
CA ILE A 104 5.50 -9.62 -21.83
C ILE A 104 6.35 -9.49 -20.54
N ASN A 105 6.37 -8.29 -19.95
CA ASN A 105 7.13 -8.01 -18.72
C ASN A 105 6.29 -8.15 -17.44
N ARG A 106 5.16 -8.85 -17.48
CA ARG A 106 4.19 -8.96 -16.36
C ARG A 106 4.84 -9.34 -15.03
N PHE A 107 5.81 -10.26 -15.04
CA PHE A 107 6.45 -10.73 -13.81
C PHE A 107 7.26 -9.63 -13.12
N GLN A 108 7.90 -8.75 -13.89
CA GLN A 108 8.61 -7.61 -13.33
C GLN A 108 7.64 -6.58 -12.78
N VAL A 109 6.56 -6.26 -13.51
CA VAL A 109 5.51 -5.35 -13.03
C VAL A 109 4.93 -5.88 -11.72
N GLN A 110 4.47 -7.14 -11.73
CA GLN A 110 3.86 -7.80 -10.58
C GLN A 110 4.80 -7.77 -9.37
N HIS A 111 6.10 -8.04 -9.55
CA HIS A 111 7.04 -7.96 -8.45
C HIS A 111 7.08 -6.57 -7.80
N TYR A 112 7.22 -5.50 -8.59
CA TYR A 112 7.28 -4.13 -8.06
C TYR A 112 5.96 -3.66 -7.45
N VAL A 113 4.84 -4.01 -8.07
CA VAL A 113 3.50 -3.63 -7.62
C VAL A 113 3.15 -4.39 -6.34
N SER A 114 3.42 -5.69 -6.28
CA SER A 114 3.28 -6.51 -5.07
C SER A 114 4.14 -5.97 -3.94
N GLN A 115 5.41 -5.61 -4.20
CA GLN A 115 6.26 -4.98 -3.19
C GLN A 115 5.72 -3.64 -2.69
N SER A 116 5.11 -2.84 -3.57
CA SER A 116 4.46 -1.59 -3.18
C SER A 116 3.25 -1.84 -2.27
N LEU A 117 2.45 -2.87 -2.57
CA LEU A 117 1.32 -3.26 -1.74
C LEU A 117 1.78 -3.81 -0.37
N VAL A 118 2.86 -4.60 -0.33
CA VAL A 118 3.51 -5.04 0.92
C VAL A 118 4.03 -3.85 1.72
N THR A 119 4.66 -2.87 1.07
CA THR A 119 5.18 -1.66 1.71
C THR A 119 4.06 -0.86 2.36
N LEU A 120 2.94 -0.65 1.66
CA LEU A 120 1.75 0.00 2.24
C LEU A 120 1.18 -0.80 3.39
N GLY A 121 0.95 -2.10 3.21
CA GLY A 121 0.39 -2.98 4.24
C GLY A 121 1.32 -3.21 5.42
N SER A 122 2.60 -2.80 5.35
CA SER A 122 3.48 -2.77 6.51
C SER A 122 3.01 -1.71 7.53
N CYS A 123 2.32 -0.66 7.08
CA CYS A 123 1.61 0.26 7.97
C CYS A 123 0.37 -0.44 8.54
N SER A 124 0.28 -0.58 9.87
CA SER A 124 -0.83 -1.27 10.54
C SER A 124 -2.21 -0.64 10.27
N LEU A 125 -2.28 0.66 9.96
CA LEU A 125 -3.53 1.33 9.58
C LEU A 125 -4.01 0.92 8.19
N LEU A 126 -3.10 0.88 7.20
CA LEU A 126 -3.42 0.45 5.83
C LEU A 126 -3.54 -1.07 5.72
N ARG A 127 -2.85 -1.83 6.57
CA ARG A 127 -2.99 -3.29 6.62
C ARG A 127 -4.44 -3.71 6.83
N LYS A 128 -5.17 -2.96 7.66
CA LYS A 128 -6.59 -3.19 7.97
C LYS A 128 -7.52 -3.00 6.77
N SER A 129 -7.16 -2.18 5.77
CA SER A 129 -7.90 -2.08 4.50
C SER A 129 -7.40 -3.08 3.46
N ILE A 130 -6.08 -3.29 3.38
CA ILE A 130 -5.45 -4.13 2.36
C ILE A 130 -5.77 -5.63 2.55
N ILE A 131 -5.70 -6.17 3.77
CA ILE A 131 -5.97 -7.60 4.00
C ILE A 131 -7.39 -7.99 3.56
N PRO A 132 -8.47 -7.30 4.00
CA PRO A 132 -9.82 -7.60 3.52
C PRO A 132 -9.97 -7.46 2.00
N LEU A 133 -9.31 -6.47 1.39
CA LEU A 133 -9.31 -6.30 -0.06
C LEU A 133 -8.69 -7.51 -0.78
N LEU A 134 -7.54 -8.00 -0.31
CA LEU A 134 -6.88 -9.20 -0.86
C LEU A 134 -7.73 -10.46 -0.67
N LEU A 135 -8.30 -10.65 0.53
CA LEU A 135 -9.16 -11.80 0.83
C LEU A 135 -10.44 -11.80 0.00
N SER A 136 -11.02 -10.63 -0.27
CA SER A 136 -12.18 -10.51 -1.17
C SER A 136 -11.86 -10.99 -2.58
N GLU A 137 -10.68 -10.68 -3.10
CA GLU A 137 -10.26 -11.14 -4.43
C GLU A 137 -9.99 -12.65 -4.44
N VAL A 138 -9.32 -13.17 -3.41
CA VAL A 138 -9.10 -14.62 -3.27
C VAL A 138 -10.43 -15.38 -3.23
N ASN A 139 -11.41 -14.88 -2.47
CA ASN A 139 -12.73 -15.48 -2.40
C ASN A 139 -13.48 -15.40 -3.74
N SER A 140 -13.36 -14.27 -4.47
CA SER A 140 -13.91 -14.17 -5.83
C SER A 140 -13.29 -15.23 -6.74
N PHE A 141 -11.97 -15.36 -6.71
CA PHE A 141 -11.25 -16.34 -7.52
C PHE A 141 -11.66 -17.78 -7.20
N ILE A 142 -11.83 -18.13 -5.92
CA ILE A 142 -12.34 -19.45 -5.52
C ILE A 142 -13.75 -19.68 -6.08
N GLY A 143 -14.61 -18.66 -6.03
CA GLY A 143 -15.95 -18.72 -6.62
C GLY A 143 -15.91 -18.97 -8.13
N ASP A 144 -14.98 -18.35 -8.85
CA ASP A 144 -14.80 -18.59 -10.29
C ASP A 144 -14.33 -20.03 -10.58
N LEU A 145 -13.41 -20.55 -9.77
CA LEU A 145 -12.95 -21.94 -9.89
C LEU A 145 -14.08 -22.95 -9.65
N ASP A 146 -14.94 -22.72 -8.67
CA ASP A 146 -16.10 -23.57 -8.39
C ASP A 146 -17.09 -23.55 -9.57
N ALA A 147 -17.36 -22.36 -10.13
CA ALA A 147 -18.22 -22.22 -11.30
C ALA A 147 -17.68 -22.97 -12.53
N ILE A 148 -16.36 -22.91 -12.78
CA ILE A 148 -15.71 -23.66 -13.87
C ILE A 148 -15.89 -25.17 -13.68
N ASN A 149 -15.69 -25.66 -12.45
CA ASN A 149 -15.84 -27.07 -12.12
C ASN A 149 -17.28 -27.58 -12.34
N GLN A 150 -18.28 -26.71 -12.18
CA GLN A 150 -19.69 -27.06 -12.37
C GLN A 150 -20.15 -26.99 -13.84
N VAL A 151 -19.62 -26.04 -14.63
CA VAL A 151 -20.14 -25.72 -15.98
C VAL A 151 -19.20 -26.17 -17.12
N GLN A 152 -18.02 -26.71 -16.82
CA GLN A 152 -17.03 -27.18 -17.81
C GLN A 152 -16.64 -26.09 -18.83
N THR A 153 -16.51 -24.84 -18.38
CA THR A 153 -16.12 -23.70 -19.22
C THR A 153 -14.59 -23.50 -19.27
N SER A 154 -14.11 -22.74 -20.25
CA SER A 154 -12.72 -22.29 -20.28
C SER A 154 -12.42 -21.33 -19.12
N TYR A 155 -11.25 -21.45 -18.49
CA TYR A 155 -10.81 -20.58 -17.40
C TYR A 155 -9.86 -19.47 -17.89
N ASP A 156 -9.85 -18.33 -17.20
CA ASP A 156 -8.90 -17.24 -17.45
C ASP A 156 -7.52 -17.63 -16.91
N VAL A 157 -6.66 -18.12 -17.81
CA VAL A 157 -5.27 -18.51 -17.51
C VAL A 157 -4.50 -17.35 -16.88
N THR A 158 -4.72 -16.13 -17.36
CA THR A 158 -3.99 -14.97 -16.84
C THR A 158 -4.35 -14.72 -15.39
N ARG A 159 -5.66 -14.75 -15.07
CA ARG A 159 -6.11 -14.58 -13.68
C ARG A 159 -5.59 -15.69 -12.77
N TYR A 160 -5.58 -16.94 -13.26
CA TYR A 160 -5.03 -18.08 -12.54
C TYR A 160 -3.53 -17.93 -12.24
N GLU A 161 -2.74 -17.46 -13.20
CA GLU A 161 -1.31 -17.23 -12.98
C GLU A 161 -1.04 -16.01 -12.08
N ASN A 162 -1.86 -14.97 -12.21
CA ASN A 162 -1.64 -13.72 -11.50
C ASN A 162 -2.04 -13.80 -10.02
N ILE A 163 -2.95 -14.72 -9.65
CA ILE A 163 -3.40 -14.89 -8.25
C ILE A 163 -2.25 -15.29 -7.29
N PHE A 164 -1.21 -15.97 -7.80
CA PHE A 164 -0.05 -16.36 -6.98
C PHE A 164 0.67 -15.15 -6.38
N SER A 165 0.69 -14.02 -7.11
CA SER A 165 1.25 -12.77 -6.58
C SER A 165 0.44 -12.25 -5.39
N LEU A 166 -0.88 -12.44 -5.37
CA LEU A 166 -1.73 -12.04 -4.24
C LEU A 166 -1.48 -12.91 -3.01
N PHE A 167 -1.35 -14.23 -3.21
CA PHE A 167 -1.01 -15.13 -2.10
C PHE A 167 0.31 -14.76 -1.47
N TRP A 168 1.31 -14.42 -2.29
CA TRP A 168 2.60 -13.95 -1.80
C TRP A 168 2.46 -12.65 -0.99
N VAL A 169 1.73 -11.64 -1.50
CA VAL A 169 1.50 -10.39 -0.74
C VAL A 169 0.81 -10.69 0.60
N LEU A 170 -0.25 -11.50 0.58
CA LEU A 170 -1.01 -11.84 1.78
C LEU A 170 -0.13 -12.55 2.82
N GLU A 171 0.70 -13.51 2.39
CA GLU A 171 1.67 -14.19 3.25
C GLU A 171 2.63 -13.19 3.92
N GLN A 172 3.21 -12.27 3.15
CA GLN A 172 4.12 -11.25 3.69
C GLN A 172 3.45 -10.35 4.72
N LEU A 173 2.18 -9.99 4.51
CA LEU A 173 1.44 -9.12 5.44
C LEU A 173 1.04 -9.85 6.74
N LEU A 174 0.64 -11.12 6.64
CA LEU A 174 0.28 -11.94 7.80
C LEU A 174 1.51 -12.31 8.64
N GLN A 175 2.66 -12.57 8.02
CA GLN A 175 3.92 -12.78 8.76
C GLN A 175 4.27 -11.57 9.63
N LYS A 176 4.15 -10.35 9.09
CA LYS A 176 4.40 -9.11 9.85
C LYS A 176 3.43 -8.89 11.01
N GLU A 177 2.16 -9.25 10.84
CA GLU A 177 1.17 -9.17 11.92
C GLU A 177 1.54 -10.08 13.09
N ASN A 178 2.01 -11.29 12.81
CA ASN A 178 2.46 -12.23 13.84
C ASN A 178 3.72 -11.72 14.60
N GLU A 179 4.66 -11.08 13.89
CA GLU A 179 5.86 -10.48 14.49
C GLU A 179 5.50 -9.33 15.47
N GLU A 180 4.57 -8.45 15.09
CA GLU A 180 4.09 -7.34 15.94
C GLU A 180 3.31 -7.83 17.19
N GLY A 181 2.54 -8.91 17.05
CA GLY A 181 1.84 -9.54 18.16
C GLY A 181 2.79 -10.20 19.16
N SER A 182 3.85 -10.85 18.67
CA SER A 182 4.85 -11.52 19.52
C SER A 182 5.71 -10.56 20.35
N THR A 183 6.06 -9.40 19.79
CA THR A 183 6.85 -8.36 20.48
C THR A 183 6.03 -7.65 21.57
N SER A 184 4.72 -7.50 21.36
CA SER A 184 3.81 -6.93 22.37
C SER A 184 3.54 -7.86 23.55
N GLY A 185 3.67 -9.19 23.37
CA GLY A 185 3.51 -10.19 24.45
C GLY A 185 4.74 -10.34 25.34
N SER A 186 5.93 -9.97 24.87
CA SER A 186 7.19 -10.13 25.62
C SER A 186 7.49 -9.00 26.61
N SER A 187 6.73 -7.89 26.60
CA SER A 187 7.01 -6.71 27.44
C SER A 187 6.35 -6.75 28.83
N SER A 188 5.58 -7.79 29.16
CA SER A 188 4.84 -7.89 30.45
C SER A 188 5.45 -8.86 31.48
N LEU A 189 6.63 -9.42 31.22
CA LEU A 189 7.32 -10.36 32.15
C LEU A 189 8.80 -10.00 32.26
N ARG A 190 9.11 -8.89 32.91
CA ARG A 190 10.43 -8.62 33.51
C ARG A 190 10.33 -7.44 34.50
N THR A 191 9.81 -7.76 35.69
CA THR A 191 10.11 -7.01 36.91
C THR A 191 10.43 -8.06 37.96
N PHE A 192 11.72 -8.24 38.22
CA PHE A 192 12.23 -8.77 39.49
C PHE A 192 12.79 -7.57 40.26
#